data_AF-A0A6B1I0T7-F1
#
_entry.id   AF-A0A6B1I0T7-F1
#
_cell.length_a   1.000
_cell.length_b   1.000
_cell.length_c   1.000
_cell.angle_alpha   90.00
_cell.angle_beta   90.00
_cell.angle_gamma   90.00
#
_symmetry.space_group_name_H-M   'P 1'
#
loop_
_entity.id
_entity.type
_entity.pdbx_description
1 polymer ?
#
loop_
_entity_poly.entity_id
_entity_poly.type
_entity_poly.pdbx_seq_one_letter_code
_entity_poly.pdbx_strand_id
1 'polypeptide(L)'
;MKERTKFVLAAALVMGLCGTSFGHAPPGELYFAVQFPDNLVPTMDGDLSDWDVVPIDPYTIRNDRLYSPVADIQPVGRGEIDVSDINIRHLIGWNDNANKLYYMTEVFDNVHNLDRENPSAFWQDDAWEVEVNPDHTPTEEHNLEGEPANNFSYKWAVPPVEGAYQFYRPVRALEWFVDGSDFITFGWGYDGEQFGESTYYYELAITPIISMPNDESATPEQAVIFDLAEDEIIHTSVTVGDFDEPCTECALESYQGFWTMSPESCCTATNDVLLDQLLPEMESATSVEDVSWGQIKAAQ
;
A
#
# COMPACT_ATOMS: atom_id res chain seq x y z
N MET A 1 32.73 44.83 16.60
CA MET A 1 32.56 44.26 15.23
C MET A 1 33.02 42.81 15.11
N LYS A 2 34.20 42.42 15.63
CA LYS A 2 34.71 41.03 15.51
C LYS A 2 33.83 39.93 16.13
N GLU A 3 33.03 40.23 17.16
CA GLU A 3 32.18 39.21 17.80
C GLU A 3 30.85 38.98 17.06
N ARG A 4 30.31 40.01 16.39
CA ARG A 4 29.09 39.88 15.58
C ARG A 4 29.33 39.07 14.30
N THR A 5 30.54 39.11 13.76
CA THR A 5 30.94 38.31 12.57
C THR A 5 31.04 36.82 12.88
N LYS A 6 31.41 36.43 14.11
CA LYS A 6 31.48 35.02 14.53
C LYS A 6 30.08 34.41 14.73
N PHE A 7 29.13 35.19 15.24
CA PHE A 7 27.75 34.74 15.42
C PHE A 7 27.02 34.53 14.09
N VAL A 8 27.27 35.39 13.09
CA VAL A 8 26.68 35.26 11.75
C VAL A 8 27.25 34.06 10.98
N LEU A 9 28.55 33.75 11.14
CA LEU A 9 29.13 32.55 10.54
C LEU A 9 28.62 31.25 11.19
N ALA A 10 28.38 31.24 12.50
CA ALA A 10 27.82 30.06 13.19
C ALA A 10 26.37 29.78 12.77
N ALA A 11 25.54 30.82 12.60
CA ALA A 11 24.16 30.67 12.13
C ALA A 11 24.09 30.22 10.65
N ALA A 12 25.01 30.68 9.80
CA ALA A 12 25.09 30.23 8.41
C ALA A 12 25.60 28.78 8.28
N LEU A 13 26.41 28.30 9.22
CA LEU A 13 26.88 26.90 9.23
C LEU A 13 25.80 25.92 9.71
N VAL A 14 24.93 26.35 10.64
CA VAL A 14 23.81 25.52 11.14
C VAL A 14 22.68 25.44 10.10
N MET A 15 22.42 26.50 9.34
CA MET A 15 21.43 26.45 8.23
C MET A 15 21.93 25.70 6.99
N GLY A 16 23.24 25.44 6.86
CA GLY A 16 23.83 24.67 5.75
C GLY A 16 23.92 23.16 6.01
N LEU A 17 23.51 22.70 7.19
CA LEU A 17 23.53 21.28 7.61
C LEU A 17 22.13 20.67 7.73
N CYS A 18 21.08 21.41 7.38
CA CYS A 18 19.82 20.78 6.99
C CYS A 18 20.08 20.14 5.61
N GLY A 19 20.68 18.95 5.62
CA GLY A 19 20.67 18.09 4.46
C GLY A 19 19.24 17.99 3.94
N THR A 20 19.09 17.98 2.62
CA THR A 20 17.86 17.53 2.00
C THR A 20 17.59 16.12 2.53
N SER A 21 16.70 16.00 3.52
CA SER A 21 16.13 14.73 3.90
C SER A 21 15.27 14.30 2.72
N PHE A 22 15.81 13.43 1.87
CA PHE A 22 15.04 12.73 0.85
C PHE A 22 14.34 11.56 1.57
N GLY A 23 13.36 11.88 2.42
CA GLY A 23 12.47 10.87 3.00
C GLY A 23 11.21 10.67 2.15
N HIS A 24 10.92 11.62 1.25
CA HIS A 24 9.66 11.73 0.53
C HIS A 24 9.88 11.52 -0.95
N ALA A 25 9.31 10.46 -1.50
CA ALA A 25 9.38 10.14 -2.91
C ALA A 25 7.95 10.01 -3.47
N PRO A 26 7.61 10.65 -4.60
CA PRO A 26 8.32 11.75 -5.24
C PRO A 26 8.22 13.06 -4.40
N PRO A 27 9.21 13.97 -4.48
CA PRO A 27 9.15 15.23 -3.76
C PRO A 27 7.93 16.08 -4.13
N GLY A 28 7.21 16.56 -3.10
CA GLY A 28 6.07 17.47 -3.25
C GLY A 28 4.75 16.80 -3.61
N GLU A 29 4.69 15.47 -3.54
CA GLU A 29 3.46 14.71 -3.72
C GLU A 29 2.96 14.17 -2.39
N LEU A 30 1.65 14.26 -2.20
CA LEU A 30 0.94 13.74 -1.04
C LEU A 30 -0.22 12.87 -1.53
N TYR A 31 -0.37 11.71 -0.90
CA TYR A 31 -1.53 10.85 -1.06
C TYR A 31 -2.40 10.95 0.21
N PHE A 32 -3.63 10.44 0.13
CA PHE A 32 -4.61 10.56 1.20
C PHE A 32 -5.16 9.17 1.51
N ALA A 33 -5.18 8.82 2.80
CA ALA A 33 -5.92 7.70 3.31
C ALA A 33 -7.25 8.20 3.85
N VAL A 34 -8.36 7.65 3.37
CA VAL A 34 -9.71 8.01 3.85
C VAL A 34 -9.95 7.41 5.23
N GLN A 35 -10.53 8.18 6.15
CA GLN A 35 -10.97 7.61 7.43
C GLN A 35 -12.34 6.94 7.24
N PHE A 36 -12.42 5.64 7.53
CA PHE A 36 -13.68 4.91 7.63
C PHE A 36 -14.26 5.08 9.04
N PRO A 37 -15.57 5.40 9.18
CA PRO A 37 -16.25 5.24 10.45
C PRO A 37 -16.42 3.74 10.76
N ASP A 38 -16.52 3.39 12.05
CA ASP A 38 -16.54 1.99 12.54
C ASP A 38 -17.57 1.07 11.85
N ASN A 39 -18.69 1.63 11.40
CA ASN A 39 -19.77 0.88 10.77
C ASN A 39 -19.65 0.73 9.25
N LEU A 40 -18.60 1.29 8.64
CA LEU A 40 -18.30 1.23 7.20
C LEU A 40 -16.87 0.72 6.94
N VAL A 41 -16.20 0.16 7.93
CA VAL A 41 -14.92 -0.51 7.72
C VAL A 41 -15.09 -1.61 6.65
N PRO A 42 -14.25 -1.64 5.60
CA PRO A 42 -14.39 -2.61 4.53
C PRO A 42 -14.10 -4.03 5.01
N THR A 43 -14.77 -5.00 4.40
CA THR A 43 -14.52 -6.43 4.61
C THR A 43 -13.49 -6.90 3.59
N MET A 44 -12.43 -7.58 4.03
CA MET A 44 -11.39 -8.08 3.11
C MET A 44 -11.86 -9.40 2.48
N ASP A 45 -12.68 -9.34 1.43
CA ASP A 45 -13.27 -10.51 0.78
C ASP A 45 -13.12 -10.53 -0.75
N GLY A 46 -12.50 -9.50 -1.32
CA GLY A 46 -12.30 -9.37 -2.76
C GLY A 46 -13.47 -8.72 -3.50
N ASP A 47 -14.48 -8.22 -2.79
CA ASP A 47 -15.56 -7.39 -3.32
C ASP A 47 -15.32 -5.92 -2.95
N LEU A 48 -14.96 -5.11 -3.93
CA LEU A 48 -14.61 -3.70 -3.70
C LEU A 48 -15.82 -2.78 -3.43
N SER A 49 -17.05 -3.31 -3.35
CA SER A 49 -18.26 -2.49 -3.16
C SER A 49 -18.28 -1.71 -1.84
N ASP A 50 -17.59 -2.18 -0.80
CA ASP A 50 -17.42 -1.42 0.45
C ASP A 50 -16.67 -0.09 0.24
N TRP A 51 -15.88 0.03 -0.83
CA TRP A 51 -15.09 1.21 -1.17
C TRP A 51 -15.84 2.23 -2.01
N ASP A 52 -17.04 1.91 -2.53
CA ASP A 52 -17.84 2.81 -3.39
C ASP A 52 -18.27 4.11 -2.67
N VAL A 53 -18.24 4.11 -1.33
CA VAL A 53 -18.51 5.30 -0.51
C VAL A 53 -17.38 6.33 -0.53
N VAL A 54 -16.17 5.92 -0.93
CA VAL A 54 -14.98 6.78 -0.93
C VAL A 54 -15.03 7.73 -2.12
N PRO A 55 -14.91 9.05 -1.92
CA PRO A 55 -14.82 9.99 -3.03
C PRO A 55 -13.65 9.69 -3.95
N ILE A 56 -13.84 9.87 -5.26
CA ILE A 56 -12.77 9.62 -6.24
C ILE A 56 -11.57 10.53 -5.95
N ASP A 57 -11.80 11.82 -5.84
CA ASP A 57 -10.75 12.80 -5.52
C ASP A 57 -10.84 13.20 -4.04
N PRO A 58 -9.70 13.31 -3.32
CA PRO A 58 -8.32 13.12 -3.77
C PRO A 58 -7.77 11.68 -3.56
N TYR A 59 -8.61 10.73 -3.13
CA TYR A 59 -8.15 9.43 -2.61
C TYR A 59 -7.70 8.43 -3.67
N THR A 60 -8.23 8.51 -4.89
CA THR A 60 -7.92 7.52 -5.93
C THR A 60 -6.52 7.71 -6.49
N ILE A 61 -5.72 6.66 -6.46
CA ILE A 61 -4.41 6.58 -7.09
C ILE A 61 -4.56 5.73 -8.34
N ARG A 62 -4.29 6.29 -9.52
CA ARG A 62 -4.39 5.59 -10.81
C ARG A 62 -3.04 5.59 -11.52
N ASN A 63 -2.99 4.99 -12.70
CA ASN A 63 -1.83 4.93 -13.59
C ASN A 63 -1.07 6.26 -13.77
N ASP A 64 -1.75 7.41 -13.77
CA ASP A 64 -1.13 8.73 -13.88
C ASP A 64 -0.26 9.11 -12.68
N ARG A 65 -0.43 8.40 -11.56
CA ARG A 65 0.35 8.57 -10.34
C ARG A 65 1.40 7.48 -10.12
N LEU A 66 1.49 6.47 -10.99
CA LEU A 66 2.42 5.35 -10.85
C LEU A 66 3.69 5.52 -11.69
N TYR A 67 4.79 4.96 -11.19
CA TYR A 67 6.11 4.96 -11.78
C TYR A 67 6.53 3.54 -12.15
N SER A 68 7.36 3.41 -13.19
CA SER A 68 8.21 2.24 -13.34
C SER A 68 9.53 2.51 -12.59
N PRO A 69 9.85 1.79 -11.51
CA PRO A 69 10.98 2.10 -10.64
C PRO A 69 12.32 1.75 -11.29
N VAL A 70 12.28 1.03 -12.41
CA VAL A 70 13.46 0.65 -13.18
C VAL A 70 13.19 1.01 -14.63
N ALA A 71 13.75 2.14 -15.06
CA ALA A 71 13.58 2.68 -16.42
C ALA A 71 13.99 1.70 -17.54
N ASP A 72 14.78 0.67 -17.21
CA ASP A 72 15.20 -0.38 -18.14
C ASP A 72 14.17 -1.52 -18.29
N ILE A 73 13.18 -1.66 -17.39
CA ILE A 73 12.07 -2.64 -17.50
C ILE A 73 11.05 -2.15 -18.53
N GLN A 74 10.51 -0.95 -18.30
CA GLN A 74 9.59 -0.28 -19.22
C GLN A 74 9.98 1.20 -19.36
N PRO A 75 10.49 1.64 -20.52
CA PRO A 75 10.92 3.01 -20.74
C PRO A 75 9.72 3.95 -21.02
N VAL A 76 8.61 3.75 -20.32
CA VAL A 76 7.42 4.60 -20.42
C VAL A 76 7.43 5.63 -19.30
N GLY A 77 6.95 6.84 -19.61
CA GLY A 77 6.81 7.89 -18.60
C GLY A 77 5.70 7.57 -17.60
N ARG A 78 5.74 8.26 -16.47
CA ARG A 78 4.63 8.30 -15.51
C ARG A 78 3.32 8.65 -16.24
N GLY A 79 2.28 7.83 -16.04
CA GLY A 79 0.98 7.99 -16.69
C GLY A 79 0.90 7.59 -18.16
N GLU A 80 1.95 6.96 -18.70
CA GLU A 80 2.00 6.45 -20.07
C GLU A 80 1.81 4.93 -20.14
N ILE A 81 1.27 4.31 -19.08
CA ILE A 81 0.91 2.89 -19.03
C ILE A 81 -0.12 2.59 -20.13
N ASP A 82 0.10 1.54 -20.92
CA ASP A 82 -0.88 1.04 -21.88
C ASP A 82 -2.03 0.36 -21.13
N VAL A 83 -3.17 1.04 -21.02
CA VAL A 83 -4.34 0.53 -20.30
C VAL A 83 -5.02 -0.68 -20.97
N SER A 84 -4.60 -1.07 -22.17
CA SER A 84 -5.02 -2.33 -22.79
C SER A 84 -4.16 -3.52 -22.39
N ASP A 85 -3.00 -3.25 -21.80
CA ASP A 85 -2.10 -4.22 -21.16
C ASP A 85 -2.52 -4.30 -19.68
N ILE A 86 -2.28 -3.21 -18.94
CA ILE A 86 -2.54 -3.16 -17.50
C ILE A 86 -3.14 -1.83 -17.06
N ASN A 87 -4.14 -1.89 -16.18
CA ASN A 87 -4.81 -0.71 -15.64
C ASN A 87 -5.08 -0.85 -14.15
N ILE A 88 -4.51 0.07 -13.37
CA ILE A 88 -4.39 -0.06 -11.93
C ILE A 88 -5.11 1.10 -11.23
N ARG A 89 -5.82 0.76 -10.16
CA ARG A 89 -6.42 1.70 -9.22
C ARG A 89 -6.13 1.25 -7.79
N HIS A 90 -5.62 2.16 -6.95
CA HIS A 90 -5.48 1.97 -5.51
C HIS A 90 -6.38 2.94 -4.74
N LEU A 91 -6.83 2.49 -3.56
CA LEU A 91 -7.30 3.34 -2.47
C LEU A 91 -6.62 2.89 -1.18
N ILE A 92 -6.39 3.86 -0.30
CA ILE A 92 -5.88 3.62 1.05
C ILE A 92 -6.92 4.19 2.01
N GLY A 93 -7.20 3.45 3.07
CA GLY A 93 -8.10 3.87 4.12
C GLY A 93 -7.52 3.56 5.49
N TRP A 94 -8.14 4.11 6.52
CA TRP A 94 -7.77 3.84 7.91
C TRP A 94 -9.00 3.95 8.82
N ASN A 95 -8.92 3.37 10.02
CA ASN A 95 -9.95 3.54 11.05
C ASN A 95 -9.28 3.72 12.41
N ASP A 96 -9.72 4.75 13.13
CA ASP A 96 -9.21 5.15 14.45
C ASP A 96 -9.45 4.05 15.50
N ASN A 97 -10.69 3.61 15.66
CA ASN A 97 -11.06 2.69 16.74
C ASN A 97 -10.48 1.27 16.58
N ALA A 98 -10.45 0.74 15.36
CA ALA A 98 -9.83 -0.56 15.04
C ALA A 98 -8.31 -0.46 14.99
N ASN A 99 -7.77 0.76 14.84
CA ASN A 99 -6.35 1.05 14.63
C ASN A 99 -5.76 0.20 13.49
N LYS A 100 -6.38 0.32 12.30
CA LYS A 100 -6.04 -0.44 11.10
C LYS A 100 -5.83 0.46 9.91
N LEU A 101 -4.88 0.09 9.06
CA LEU A 101 -4.78 0.56 7.68
C LEU A 101 -5.46 -0.44 6.76
N TYR A 102 -6.15 0.09 5.75
CA TYR A 102 -6.84 -0.67 4.72
C TYR A 102 -6.30 -0.28 3.35
N TYR A 103 -6.12 -1.26 2.49
CA TYR A 103 -5.72 -1.06 1.11
C TYR A 103 -6.67 -1.81 0.22
N MET A 104 -7.08 -1.20 -0.88
CA MET A 104 -7.61 -1.95 -2.02
C MET A 104 -6.75 -1.71 -3.24
N THR A 105 -6.68 -2.70 -4.12
CA THR A 105 -6.15 -2.54 -5.47
C THR A 105 -7.05 -3.27 -6.46
N GLU A 106 -7.42 -2.59 -7.54
CA GLU A 106 -8.06 -3.15 -8.72
C GLU A 106 -7.02 -3.14 -9.84
N VAL A 107 -6.76 -4.31 -10.44
CA VAL A 107 -5.82 -4.48 -11.54
C VAL A 107 -6.53 -5.18 -12.68
N PHE A 108 -6.83 -4.45 -13.76
CA PHE A 108 -7.08 -5.10 -15.05
C PHE A 108 -5.73 -5.47 -15.67
N ASP A 109 -5.68 -6.67 -16.25
CA ASP A 109 -4.49 -7.24 -16.86
C ASP A 109 -4.91 -8.12 -18.06
N ASN A 110 -4.19 -8.02 -19.18
CA ASN A 110 -4.37 -8.85 -20.36
C ASN A 110 -3.87 -10.29 -20.16
N VAL A 111 -2.89 -10.53 -19.29
CA VAL A 111 -2.40 -11.87 -18.94
C VAL A 111 -1.97 -11.94 -17.47
N HIS A 112 -2.82 -12.48 -16.62
CA HIS A 112 -2.45 -12.72 -15.22
C HIS A 112 -1.67 -14.04 -15.05
N ASN A 113 -0.34 -14.03 -15.11
CA ASN A 113 0.54 -15.18 -14.94
C ASN A 113 0.70 -15.68 -13.49
N LEU A 114 0.67 -17.01 -13.34
CA LEU A 114 0.81 -17.73 -12.07
C LEU A 114 1.46 -19.10 -12.22
N ASP A 115 2.43 -19.20 -13.11
CA ASP A 115 3.05 -20.47 -13.48
C ASP A 115 4.37 -20.74 -12.77
N ARG A 116 4.69 -19.98 -11.71
CA ARG A 116 5.81 -20.26 -10.81
C ARG A 116 5.90 -21.74 -10.47
N GLU A 117 7.04 -22.36 -10.82
CA GLU A 117 7.31 -23.74 -10.45
C GLU A 117 7.61 -23.87 -8.95
N ASN A 118 8.17 -22.82 -8.35
CA ASN A 118 8.45 -22.75 -6.92
C ASN A 118 7.34 -21.94 -6.23
N PRO A 119 6.47 -22.57 -5.41
CA PRO A 119 5.41 -21.88 -4.69
C PRO A 119 5.91 -20.71 -3.82
N SER A 120 7.19 -20.71 -3.45
CA SER A 120 7.81 -19.67 -2.62
C SER A 120 8.35 -18.46 -3.41
N ALA A 121 8.32 -18.51 -4.74
CA ALA A 121 8.94 -17.53 -5.63
C ALA A 121 7.89 -16.61 -6.27
N PHE A 122 7.18 -15.83 -5.44
CA PHE A 122 6.13 -14.92 -5.91
C PHE A 122 6.61 -13.91 -6.95
N TRP A 123 7.91 -13.57 -6.96
CA TRP A 123 8.53 -12.66 -7.92
C TRP A 123 8.70 -13.26 -9.33
N GLN A 124 8.10 -14.42 -9.59
CA GLN A 124 8.04 -15.08 -10.90
C GLN A 124 6.65 -14.98 -11.54
N ASP A 125 5.70 -14.37 -10.83
CA ASP A 125 4.30 -14.25 -11.20
C ASP A 125 3.82 -12.82 -10.95
N ASP A 126 2.60 -12.53 -11.39
CA ASP A 126 1.86 -11.34 -11.01
C ASP A 126 1.75 -11.24 -9.50
N ALA A 127 2.16 -10.08 -9.00
CA ALA A 127 2.34 -9.87 -7.58
C ALA A 127 1.85 -8.49 -7.16
N TRP A 128 1.20 -8.45 -6.01
CA TRP A 128 0.80 -7.24 -5.33
C TRP A 128 1.61 -7.06 -4.06
N GLU A 129 2.26 -5.91 -3.92
CA GLU A 129 3.12 -5.60 -2.79
C GLU A 129 2.66 -4.31 -2.10
N VAL A 130 2.58 -4.34 -0.78
CA VAL A 130 2.31 -3.19 0.09
C VAL A 130 3.44 -3.05 1.08
N GLU A 131 4.05 -1.89 1.15
CA GLU A 131 5.08 -1.56 2.13
C GLU A 131 4.58 -0.52 3.12
N VAL A 132 4.89 -0.69 4.41
CA VAL A 132 4.44 0.20 5.47
C VAL A 132 5.57 0.52 6.43
N ASN A 133 5.74 1.82 6.68
CA ASN A 133 6.61 2.41 7.67
C ASN A 133 5.84 3.60 8.29
N PRO A 134 5.09 3.36 9.37
CA PRO A 134 4.15 4.36 9.87
C PRO A 134 4.85 5.51 10.61
N ASP A 135 6.10 5.35 11.05
CA ASP A 135 6.84 6.37 11.80
C ASP A 135 7.75 7.26 10.94
N HIS A 136 7.66 7.13 9.62
CA HIS A 136 8.43 7.93 8.65
C HIS A 136 9.94 7.76 8.77
N THR A 137 10.42 6.62 9.27
CA THR A 137 11.87 6.38 9.31
C THR A 137 12.46 6.49 7.90
N PRO A 138 13.57 7.23 7.68
CA PRO A 138 14.20 7.36 6.37
C PRO A 138 14.65 6.01 5.79
N THR A 139 14.60 5.86 4.47
CA THR A 139 14.92 4.60 3.77
C THR A 139 16.30 4.04 4.11
N GLU A 140 17.30 4.88 4.32
CA GLU A 140 18.66 4.44 4.68
C GLU A 140 18.75 3.80 6.08
N GLU A 141 17.72 4.00 6.91
CA GLU A 141 17.60 3.45 8.27
C GLU A 141 16.61 2.28 8.33
N HIS A 142 16.06 1.84 7.19
CA HIS A 142 15.14 0.71 7.14
C HIS A 142 15.86 -0.60 7.46
N ASN A 143 15.34 -1.33 8.44
CA ASN A 143 15.69 -2.70 8.79
C ASN A 143 17.22 -2.95 8.90
N LEU A 144 17.95 -2.02 9.50
CA LEU A 144 19.40 -2.11 9.69
C LEU A 144 19.79 -3.43 10.39
N GLU A 145 20.91 -4.02 9.99
CA GLU A 145 21.38 -5.28 10.56
C GLU A 145 21.62 -5.15 12.08
N GLY A 146 20.95 -6.01 12.85
CA GLY A 146 21.04 -6.04 14.32
C GLY A 146 20.09 -5.08 15.03
N GLU A 147 19.34 -4.26 14.30
CA GLU A 147 18.29 -3.39 14.84
C GLU A 147 16.89 -4.04 14.66
N PRO A 148 15.88 -3.60 15.43
CA PRO A 148 14.49 -3.98 15.19
C PRO A 148 14.04 -3.67 13.75
N ALA A 149 13.12 -4.49 13.24
CA ALA A 149 12.46 -4.22 11.97
C ALA A 149 11.61 -2.96 12.11
N ASN A 150 11.59 -2.08 11.10
CA ASN A 150 10.85 -0.81 11.09
C ASN A 150 10.21 -0.47 9.74
N ASN A 151 10.43 -1.28 8.71
CA ASN A 151 9.72 -1.20 7.42
C ASN A 151 9.23 -2.59 7.05
N PHE A 152 7.93 -2.76 6.89
CA PHE A 152 7.30 -4.06 6.67
C PHE A 152 6.77 -4.15 5.24
N SER A 153 7.04 -5.27 4.56
CA SER A 153 6.48 -5.56 3.24
C SER A 153 5.51 -6.74 3.34
N TYR A 154 4.33 -6.56 2.77
CA TYR A 154 3.26 -7.54 2.65
C TYR A 154 3.04 -7.81 1.16
N LYS A 155 3.37 -9.02 0.71
CA LYS A 155 3.37 -9.34 -0.71
C LYS A 155 2.50 -10.55 -0.99
N TRP A 156 1.80 -10.52 -2.11
CA TRP A 156 0.77 -11.48 -2.45
C TRP A 156 0.88 -11.88 -3.91
N ALA A 157 0.76 -13.20 -4.17
CA ALA A 157 0.62 -13.75 -5.52
C ALA A 157 -0.55 -14.73 -5.49
N VAL A 158 -1.66 -14.32 -6.10
CA VAL A 158 -2.92 -15.04 -6.09
C VAL A 158 -3.41 -15.31 -7.50
N PRO A 159 -4.17 -16.41 -7.73
CA PRO A 159 -4.49 -17.50 -6.81
C PRO A 159 -3.30 -18.25 -6.17
N PRO A 160 -3.52 -18.91 -5.00
CA PRO A 160 -2.48 -19.67 -4.32
C PRO A 160 -1.98 -20.87 -5.13
N VAL A 161 -0.65 -21.04 -5.20
CA VAL A 161 0.02 -22.23 -5.74
C VAL A 161 0.48 -23.10 -4.58
N GLU A 162 0.02 -24.35 -4.52
CA GLU A 162 0.25 -25.27 -3.39
C GLU A 162 -0.09 -24.67 -2.00
N GLY A 163 -1.02 -23.72 -1.96
CA GLY A 163 -1.42 -23.00 -0.74
C GLY A 163 -0.49 -21.86 -0.34
N ALA A 164 0.58 -21.58 -1.08
CA ALA A 164 1.44 -20.41 -0.87
C ALA A 164 0.98 -19.23 -1.72
N TYR A 165 0.75 -18.09 -1.06
CA TYR A 165 0.30 -16.84 -1.70
C TYR A 165 0.72 -15.58 -0.95
N GLN A 166 1.36 -15.70 0.21
CA GLN A 166 1.68 -14.58 1.10
C GLN A 166 3.16 -14.59 1.47
N PHE A 167 3.78 -13.42 1.44
CA PHE A 167 5.23 -13.26 1.60
C PHE A 167 5.53 -11.98 2.37
N TYR A 168 6.35 -12.09 3.41
CA TYR A 168 6.61 -10.99 4.32
C TYR A 168 8.11 -10.69 4.43
N ARG A 169 8.43 -9.40 4.60
CA ARG A 169 9.77 -8.91 4.91
C ARG A 169 9.69 -7.83 6.00
N PRO A 170 10.74 -7.65 6.80
CA PRO A 170 12.00 -8.41 6.81
C PRO A 170 11.87 -9.74 7.57
N VAL A 171 10.87 -9.87 8.42
CA VAL A 171 10.57 -11.10 9.15
C VAL A 171 9.63 -11.95 8.29
N ARG A 172 10.02 -13.20 8.07
CA ARG A 172 9.17 -14.18 7.36
C ARG A 172 7.88 -14.44 8.14
N ALA A 173 6.92 -15.11 7.50
CA ALA A 173 5.65 -15.49 8.11
C ALA A 173 5.81 -16.07 9.53
N LEU A 174 5.27 -15.35 10.52
CA LEU A 174 5.14 -15.78 11.91
C LEU A 174 3.71 -16.27 12.13
N GLU A 175 3.48 -17.26 12.99
CA GLU A 175 2.12 -17.81 13.20
C GLU A 175 1.08 -16.75 13.60
N TRP A 176 1.51 -15.64 14.21
CA TRP A 176 0.65 -14.53 14.63
C TRP A 176 0.63 -13.35 13.63
N PHE A 177 1.47 -13.38 12.59
CA PHE A 177 1.67 -12.31 11.62
C PHE A 177 1.58 -12.86 10.20
N VAL A 178 0.37 -13.34 9.88
CA VAL A 178 -0.03 -13.96 8.61
C VAL A 178 -1.50 -13.62 8.34
N ASP A 179 -1.95 -13.84 7.12
CA ASP A 179 -3.37 -13.77 6.77
C ASP A 179 -4.27 -14.54 7.75
N GLY A 180 -5.42 -13.96 8.11
CA GLY A 180 -6.37 -14.49 9.08
C GLY A 180 -5.97 -14.32 10.55
N SER A 181 -4.88 -13.59 10.83
CA SER A 181 -4.49 -13.22 12.19
C SER A 181 -5.16 -11.92 12.64
N ASP A 182 -4.96 -11.56 13.92
CA ASP A 182 -5.39 -10.25 14.43
C ASP A 182 -4.63 -9.08 13.79
N PHE A 183 -3.48 -9.33 13.15
CA PHE A 183 -2.62 -8.30 12.57
C PHE A 183 -2.86 -8.09 11.09
N ILE A 184 -3.20 -9.14 10.35
CA ILE A 184 -3.29 -9.13 8.90
C ILE A 184 -4.55 -9.90 8.47
N THR A 185 -5.35 -9.28 7.62
CA THR A 185 -6.45 -9.95 6.91
C THR A 185 -6.36 -9.55 5.45
N PHE A 186 -6.39 -10.54 4.56
CA PHE A 186 -6.28 -10.33 3.14
C PHE A 186 -7.47 -10.98 2.40
N GLY A 187 -8.04 -10.24 1.47
CA GLY A 187 -9.12 -10.66 0.60
C GLY A 187 -8.70 -10.52 -0.86
N TRP A 188 -9.18 -11.42 -1.70
CA TRP A 188 -8.99 -11.28 -3.13
C TRP A 188 -10.14 -11.91 -3.93
N GLY A 189 -10.39 -11.35 -5.09
CA GLY A 189 -11.38 -11.81 -6.06
C GLY A 189 -10.90 -11.51 -7.47
N TYR A 190 -11.60 -12.03 -8.48
CA TYR A 190 -11.34 -11.66 -9.86
C TYR A 190 -12.56 -11.88 -10.75
N ASP A 191 -12.61 -11.11 -11.83
CA ASP A 191 -13.49 -11.33 -12.98
C ASP A 191 -12.64 -11.67 -14.22
N GLY A 192 -13.19 -12.48 -15.13
CA GLY A 192 -12.53 -12.83 -16.40
C GLY A 192 -11.96 -14.23 -16.44
N GLU A 193 -10.89 -14.43 -17.22
CA GLU A 193 -10.25 -15.73 -17.40
C GLU A 193 -9.08 -15.89 -16.42
N GLN A 194 -9.13 -16.95 -15.61
CA GLN A 194 -8.00 -17.30 -14.74
C GLN A 194 -6.81 -17.68 -15.62
N PHE A 195 -5.66 -17.02 -15.41
CA PHE A 195 -4.46 -17.13 -16.24
C PHE A 195 -4.55 -16.49 -17.64
N GLY A 196 -5.43 -15.50 -17.80
CA GLY A 196 -5.57 -14.71 -19.02
C GLY A 196 -6.12 -13.33 -18.71
N GLU A 197 -6.83 -12.73 -19.68
CA GLU A 197 -7.42 -11.40 -19.54
C GLU A 197 -8.43 -11.40 -18.39
N SER A 198 -8.14 -10.61 -17.35
CA SER A 198 -8.91 -10.60 -16.12
C SER A 198 -8.76 -9.28 -15.37
N THR A 199 -9.58 -9.11 -14.34
CA THR A 199 -9.43 -8.02 -13.37
C THR A 199 -9.39 -8.62 -12.00
N TYR A 200 -8.28 -8.42 -11.30
CA TYR A 200 -8.09 -8.83 -9.92
C TYR A 200 -8.39 -7.71 -8.94
N TYR A 201 -9.01 -8.10 -7.85
CA TYR A 201 -9.37 -7.25 -6.73
C TYR A 201 -8.61 -7.73 -5.50
N TYR A 202 -7.83 -6.85 -4.89
CA TYR A 202 -7.03 -7.12 -3.71
C TYR A 202 -7.50 -6.23 -2.59
N GLU A 203 -7.59 -6.79 -1.38
CA GLU A 203 -7.92 -6.05 -0.18
C GLU A 203 -7.03 -6.49 0.98
N LEU A 204 -6.52 -5.54 1.75
CA LEU A 204 -5.63 -5.81 2.88
C LEU A 204 -5.97 -4.91 4.05
N ALA A 205 -6.18 -5.52 5.22
CA ALA A 205 -6.25 -4.84 6.50
C ALA A 205 -5.01 -5.21 7.34
N ILE A 206 -4.29 -4.20 7.84
CA ILE A 206 -3.11 -4.41 8.68
C ILE A 206 -3.14 -3.55 9.95
N THR A 207 -2.63 -4.10 11.05
CA THR A 207 -2.23 -3.28 12.20
C THR A 207 -0.87 -2.65 11.89
N PRO A 208 -0.73 -1.31 11.94
CA PRO A 208 0.53 -0.65 11.65
C PRO A 208 1.54 -0.89 12.78
N ILE A 209 2.65 -1.56 12.45
CA ILE A 209 3.75 -1.80 13.39
C ILE A 209 4.86 -0.79 13.12
N ILE A 210 5.31 -0.08 14.15
CA ILE A 210 6.49 0.78 14.14
C ILE A 210 7.74 -0.08 14.20
N SER A 211 7.78 -1.02 15.16
CA SER A 211 8.94 -1.91 15.29
C SER A 211 8.65 -3.23 15.96
N MET A 212 9.44 -4.25 15.62
CA MET A 212 9.47 -5.54 16.30
C MET A 212 10.85 -6.20 16.14
N PRO A 213 11.20 -7.24 16.92
CA PRO A 213 12.44 -7.99 16.68
C PRO A 213 12.55 -8.45 15.23
N ASN A 214 13.72 -8.26 14.62
CA ASN A 214 13.95 -8.58 13.20
C ASN A 214 14.37 -10.05 13.01
N ASP A 215 13.67 -10.98 13.64
CA ASP A 215 13.90 -12.40 13.55
C ASP A 215 12.66 -13.21 13.96
N GLU A 216 12.75 -14.53 13.84
CA GLU A 216 11.65 -15.46 14.10
C GLU A 216 11.24 -15.56 15.57
N SER A 217 11.98 -14.94 16.49
CA SER A 217 11.63 -14.91 17.91
C SER A 217 10.65 -13.81 18.27
N ALA A 218 10.31 -12.91 17.32
CA ALA A 218 9.35 -11.85 17.53
C ALA A 218 7.99 -12.41 17.98
N THR A 219 7.47 -11.85 19.08
CA THR A 219 6.14 -12.15 19.60
C THR A 219 5.20 -10.95 19.47
N PRO A 220 3.87 -11.15 19.51
CA PRO A 220 2.91 -10.04 19.44
C PRO A 220 3.16 -8.95 20.48
N GLU A 221 3.58 -9.32 21.70
CA GLU A 221 3.81 -8.37 22.80
C GLU A 221 5.05 -7.51 22.62
N GLN A 222 5.95 -7.89 21.71
CA GLN A 222 7.15 -7.12 21.38
C GLN A 222 6.92 -6.16 20.22
N ALA A 223 5.80 -6.29 19.49
CA ALA A 223 5.44 -5.35 18.44
C ALA A 223 5.02 -4.01 19.06
N VAL A 224 5.70 -2.95 18.64
CA VAL A 224 5.33 -1.56 18.94
C VAL A 224 4.38 -1.12 17.85
N ILE A 225 3.11 -0.96 18.21
CA ILE A 225 2.04 -0.57 17.29
C ILE A 225 1.98 0.95 17.17
N PHE A 226 1.79 1.47 15.96
CA PHE A 226 1.52 2.88 15.71
C PHE A 226 0.06 3.17 16.05
N ASP A 227 -0.19 4.26 16.78
CA ASP A 227 -1.54 4.73 17.11
C ASP A 227 -1.98 5.70 16.00
N LEU A 228 -2.84 5.24 15.10
CA LEU A 228 -3.30 6.05 13.97
C LEU A 228 -4.14 7.21 14.47
N ALA A 229 -3.88 8.41 13.95
CA ALA A 229 -4.62 9.60 14.29
C ALA A 229 -4.77 10.51 13.07
N GLU A 230 -5.80 11.36 13.12
CA GLU A 230 -6.05 12.36 12.10
C GLU A 230 -4.84 13.30 11.93
N ASP A 231 -4.61 13.75 10.71
CA ASP A 231 -3.56 14.68 10.32
C ASP A 231 -2.12 14.15 10.49
N GLU A 232 -1.94 12.89 10.89
CA GLU A 232 -0.64 12.21 10.83
C GLU A 232 -0.30 11.84 9.39
N ILE A 233 1.00 11.82 9.08
CA ILE A 233 1.49 11.33 7.80
C ILE A 233 2.22 10.01 8.08
N ILE A 234 1.93 8.99 7.27
CA ILE A 234 2.62 7.69 7.27
C ILE A 234 3.34 7.44 5.94
N HIS A 235 4.42 6.65 5.96
CA HIS A 235 5.05 6.18 4.74
C HIS A 235 4.44 4.84 4.37
N THR A 236 3.92 4.76 3.16
CA THR A 236 3.54 3.49 2.55
C THR A 236 3.76 3.55 1.05
N SER A 237 3.93 2.40 0.42
CA SER A 237 4.01 2.26 -1.03
C SER A 237 3.20 1.04 -1.44
N VAL A 238 2.59 1.12 -2.62
CA VAL A 238 1.90 -0.01 -3.25
C VAL A 238 2.56 -0.26 -4.59
N THR A 239 2.82 -1.53 -4.90
CA THR A 239 3.46 -1.97 -6.14
C THR A 239 2.68 -3.13 -6.75
N VAL A 240 2.52 -3.11 -8.07
CA VAL A 240 1.97 -4.19 -8.87
C VAL A 240 3.04 -4.65 -9.85
N GLY A 241 3.39 -5.93 -9.80
CA GLY A 241 4.22 -6.57 -10.79
C GLY A 241 3.39 -7.39 -11.76
N ASP A 242 3.79 -7.30 -13.02
CA ASP A 242 3.07 -7.77 -14.19
C ASP A 242 3.98 -8.69 -15.03
N PHE A 243 3.51 -9.92 -15.21
CA PHE A 243 4.16 -10.94 -16.04
C PHE A 243 3.16 -11.53 -17.05
N ASP A 244 3.50 -11.46 -18.33
CA ASP A 244 2.75 -12.14 -19.39
C ASP A 244 3.25 -13.56 -19.66
N GLU A 245 4.50 -13.87 -19.27
CA GLU A 245 5.21 -15.06 -19.72
C GLU A 245 5.90 -15.83 -18.58
N PRO A 246 5.87 -17.18 -18.61
CA PRO A 246 6.59 -18.04 -17.69
C PRO A 246 8.03 -17.65 -17.48
N CYS A 247 8.44 -17.59 -16.22
CA CYS A 247 9.79 -17.19 -15.90
C CYS A 247 10.39 -18.01 -14.74
N THR A 248 11.50 -18.71 -15.02
CA THR A 248 12.21 -19.57 -14.04
C THR A 248 13.50 -18.95 -13.49
N GLU A 249 14.19 -18.12 -14.28
CA GLU A 249 15.38 -17.36 -13.88
C GLU A 249 15.11 -15.85 -13.98
N CYS A 250 14.10 -15.38 -13.24
CA CYS A 250 13.62 -14.00 -13.37
C CYS A 250 14.62 -12.98 -12.86
N ALA A 251 14.77 -11.93 -13.66
CA ALA A 251 15.38 -10.69 -13.28
C ALA A 251 14.32 -9.59 -13.35
N LEU A 252 14.67 -8.38 -12.91
CA LEU A 252 13.74 -7.24 -12.97
C LEU A 252 13.28 -6.98 -14.41
N GLU A 253 14.14 -7.19 -15.41
CA GLU A 253 13.84 -7.04 -16.83
C GLU A 253 12.93 -8.13 -17.40
N SER A 254 12.55 -9.12 -16.60
CA SER A 254 11.59 -10.16 -17.00
C SER A 254 10.14 -9.69 -16.91
N TYR A 255 9.86 -8.69 -16.07
CA TYR A 255 8.53 -8.08 -15.92
C TYR A 255 8.09 -7.38 -17.21
N GLN A 256 6.83 -7.57 -17.60
CA GLN A 256 6.18 -6.76 -18.62
C GLN A 256 5.74 -5.42 -18.02
N GLY A 257 5.37 -5.41 -16.75
CA GLY A 257 5.10 -4.20 -16.00
C GLY A 257 5.60 -4.29 -14.56
N PHE A 258 6.05 -3.16 -14.02
CA PHE A 258 6.37 -3.09 -12.60
C PHE A 258 6.07 -1.68 -12.13
N TRP A 259 4.90 -1.51 -11.52
CA TRP A 259 4.26 -0.21 -11.32
C TRP A 259 4.13 0.09 -9.84
N THR A 260 4.72 1.18 -9.39
CA THR A 260 4.73 1.56 -7.98
C THR A 260 4.38 3.02 -7.77
N MET A 261 3.89 3.35 -6.59
CA MET A 261 3.69 4.73 -6.17
C MET A 261 5.02 5.53 -6.07
N SER A 262 6.18 4.86 -5.95
CA SER A 262 7.48 5.50 -5.71
C SER A 262 8.40 5.56 -6.94
N PRO A 263 9.01 6.71 -7.27
CA PRO A 263 10.01 6.80 -8.34
C PRO A 263 11.39 6.24 -7.98
N GLU A 264 11.66 5.96 -6.69
CA GLU A 264 13.01 5.68 -6.21
C GLU A 264 13.36 4.19 -6.21
N SER A 265 12.40 3.36 -5.79
CA SER A 265 12.54 1.91 -5.71
C SER A 265 11.16 1.28 -5.52
N CYS A 266 11.05 0.01 -5.88
CA CYS A 266 10.02 -0.87 -5.34
C CYS A 266 10.38 -1.32 -3.91
N CYS A 267 9.45 -2.00 -3.25
CA CYS A 267 9.70 -2.74 -2.02
C CYS A 267 10.16 -1.89 -0.81
N THR A 268 9.81 -0.61 -0.76
CA THR A 268 10.15 0.29 0.36
C THR A 268 9.05 1.32 0.54
N ALA A 269 8.58 1.54 1.77
CA ALA A 269 7.62 2.57 2.07
C ALA A 269 8.26 3.96 2.01
N THR A 270 7.92 4.75 0.99
CA THR A 270 8.56 6.06 0.71
C THR A 270 7.59 7.17 0.32
N ASN A 271 6.30 6.85 0.12
CA ASN A 271 5.32 7.85 -0.23
C ASN A 271 4.62 8.40 1.01
N ASP A 272 4.49 9.73 1.06
CA ASP A 272 3.70 10.41 2.09
C ASP A 272 2.21 10.14 1.88
N VAL A 273 1.57 9.58 2.89
CA VAL A 273 0.12 9.40 2.94
C VAL A 273 -0.43 10.09 4.19
N LEU A 274 -1.24 11.13 3.98
CA LEU A 274 -1.96 11.80 5.06
C LEU A 274 -3.14 10.93 5.52
N LEU A 275 -3.22 10.68 6.82
CA LEU A 275 -4.39 10.11 7.47
C LEU A 275 -5.46 11.19 7.59
N ASP A 276 -6.37 11.23 6.62
CA ASP A 276 -7.34 12.33 6.51
C ASP A 276 -8.42 12.24 7.61
N GLN A 277 -9.07 13.37 7.88
CA GLN A 277 -10.16 13.44 8.86
C GLN A 277 -11.41 12.69 8.36
N LEU A 278 -12.29 12.30 9.28
CA LEU A 278 -13.58 11.71 8.91
C LEU A 278 -14.38 12.69 8.04
N LEU A 279 -14.73 12.24 6.84
CA LEU A 279 -15.54 13.04 5.92
C LEU A 279 -16.98 13.16 6.44
N PRO A 280 -17.57 14.38 6.45
CA PRO A 280 -18.94 14.58 6.90
C PRO A 280 -19.99 13.72 6.18
N GLU A 281 -19.79 13.47 4.87
CA GLU A 281 -20.64 12.59 4.08
C GLU A 281 -20.60 11.14 4.57
N MET A 282 -19.45 10.64 5.00
CA MET A 282 -19.27 9.27 5.50
C MET A 282 -19.80 9.12 6.94
N GLU A 283 -19.79 10.19 7.73
CA GLU A 283 -20.44 10.23 9.05
C GLU A 283 -21.99 10.04 8.93
N SER A 284 -22.57 10.59 7.86
CA SER A 284 -24.04 10.69 7.66
C SER A 284 -24.68 9.54 6.87
N ALA A 285 -23.88 8.66 6.24
CA ALA A 285 -24.35 7.44 5.57
C ALA A 285 -25.18 6.51 6.51
N THR A 286 -25.17 6.82 7.80
CA THR A 286 -26.02 6.31 8.88
C THR A 286 -27.53 6.64 8.77
N SER A 287 -28.02 7.37 7.76
CA SER A 287 -29.41 7.87 7.74
C SER A 287 -30.18 7.81 6.41
N VAL A 288 -29.89 6.85 5.53
CA VAL A 288 -30.94 6.43 4.58
C VAL A 288 -31.88 5.51 5.35
N GLU A 289 -32.85 6.11 6.06
CA GLU A 289 -34.06 5.39 6.40
C GLU A 289 -34.59 4.76 5.10
N ASP A 290 -34.95 3.49 5.14
CA ASP A 290 -35.73 2.79 4.12
C ASP A 290 -37.02 3.58 3.82
N VAL A 291 -36.92 4.66 3.03
CA VAL A 291 -38.09 5.27 2.41
C VAL A 291 -38.43 4.36 1.24
N SER A 292 -38.96 3.18 1.58
CA SER A 292 -39.66 2.35 0.62
C SER A 292 -40.67 3.24 -0.10
N TRP A 293 -40.73 3.11 -1.42
CA TRP A 293 -41.65 3.82 -2.31
C TRP A 293 -43.15 3.72 -1.91
N GLY A 294 -43.49 2.97 -0.87
CA GLY A 294 -44.83 2.78 -0.33
C GLY A 294 -45.41 3.95 0.48
N GLN A 295 -44.61 4.90 0.98
CA GLN A 295 -45.14 5.96 1.85
C GLN A 295 -45.61 7.25 1.14
N ILE A 296 -45.27 7.45 -0.14
CA ILE A 296 -45.67 8.65 -0.89
C ILE A 296 -47.13 8.60 -1.37
N LYS A 297 -47.80 7.44 -1.34
CA LYS A 297 -49.18 7.28 -1.86
C LYS A 297 -50.32 7.34 -0.83
N ALA A 298 -50.05 7.59 0.45
CA ALA A 298 -51.09 7.65 1.48
C ALA A 298 -51.56 9.07 1.83
N ALA A 299 -51.04 10.10 1.15
CA ALA A 299 -51.47 11.48 1.30
C ALA A 299 -52.04 12.04 -0.02
N GLN A 300 -53.17 11.50 -0.46
CA GLN A 300 -54.11 12.16 -1.37
C GLN A 300 -55.53 11.68 -1.15
#